data_AF-A0A7V3CXH5-F1
#
_entry.id   AF-A0A7V3CXH5-F1
#
_cell.length_a   1.000
_cell.length_b   1.000
_cell.length_c   1.000
_cell.angle_alpha   90.00
_cell.angle_beta   90.00
_cell.angle_gamma   90.00
#
_symmetry.space_group_name_H-M   'P 1'
#
loop_
_entity.id
_entity.type
_entity.pdbx_description
1 polymer ?
#
loop_
_entity_poly.entity_id
_entity_poly.type
_entity_poly.pdbx_seq_one_letter_code
_entity_poly.pdbx_strand_id
1 'polypeptide(L)'
;MHLLERIILMSTDESDIVLDPFMGTGTTAIAAKRLGRNYIGFELDSKYVAIANYKLEYEQPNSKLGKYWVSFFLKDIITLRDIDWEGLSKYYLLPVDNRDIDYLKIEFKNKRKILKNFSFVINESVKTKKDSIQFEFCDC
;
A
#
# COMPACT_ATOMS: atom_id res chain seq x y z
N MET A 1 2.84 9.04 3.72
CA MET A 1 2.71 7.74 3.01
C MET A 1 1.63 7.78 1.93
N HIS A 2 0.40 8.20 2.24
CA HIS A 2 -0.73 8.14 1.29
C HIS A 2 -0.55 8.86 -0.04
N LEU A 3 0.24 9.96 -0.06
CA LEU A 3 0.55 10.66 -1.31
C LEU A 3 1.29 9.75 -2.31
N LEU A 4 2.34 9.06 -1.86
CA LEU A 4 3.11 8.16 -2.71
C LEU A 4 2.28 6.96 -3.15
N GLU A 5 1.51 6.37 -2.23
CA GLU A 5 0.60 5.28 -2.57
C GLU A 5 -0.41 5.70 -3.65
N ARG A 6 -0.92 6.94 -3.58
CA ARG A 6 -1.80 7.49 -4.62
C ARG A 6 -1.09 7.61 -5.97
N ILE A 7 0.12 8.16 -6.01
CA ILE A 7 0.89 8.31 -7.25
C ILE A 7 1.17 6.93 -7.88
N ILE A 8 1.63 5.97 -7.08
CA ILE A 8 1.94 4.61 -7.54
C ILE A 8 0.67 3.92 -8.06
N LEU A 9 -0.45 4.00 -7.35
CA LEU A 9 -1.72 3.41 -7.80
C LEU A 9 -2.18 3.96 -9.15
N MET A 10 -2.01 5.26 -9.40
CA MET A 10 -2.47 5.90 -10.63
C MET A 10 -1.55 5.68 -11.82
N SER A 11 -0.32 5.22 -11.58
CA SER A 11 0.74 5.16 -12.60
C SER A 11 1.29 3.76 -12.86
N THR A 12 0.86 2.75 -12.10
CA THR A 12 1.39 1.38 -12.17
C THR A 12 0.33 0.31 -11.90
N ASP A 13 0.58 -0.89 -12.40
CA ASP A 13 -0.16 -2.11 -12.06
C ASP A 13 0.59 -2.99 -11.04
N GLU A 14 -0.06 -4.06 -10.58
CA GLU A 14 0.56 -5.03 -9.67
C GLU A 14 1.81 -5.64 -10.32
N SER A 15 2.88 -5.82 -9.54
CA SER A 15 4.19 -6.32 -9.98
C SER A 15 5.05 -5.39 -10.84
N ASP A 16 4.55 -4.21 -11.23
CA ASP A 16 5.39 -3.20 -11.88
C ASP A 16 6.55 -2.75 -10.98
N ILE A 17 7.59 -2.19 -11.58
CA ILE A 17 8.79 -1.71 -10.89
C ILE A 17 8.74 -0.20 -10.72
N VAL A 18 8.86 0.27 -9.47
CA VAL A 18 9.00 1.69 -9.13
C VAL A 18 10.47 2.02 -8.90
N LEU A 19 11.01 2.98 -9.66
CA LEU A 19 12.38 3.46 -9.50
C LEU A 19 12.42 4.75 -8.68
N ASP A 20 13.25 4.80 -7.65
CA ASP A 20 13.54 6.01 -6.87
C ASP A 20 15.06 6.22 -6.70
N PRO A 21 15.68 7.17 -7.44
CA PRO A 21 17.10 7.45 -7.32
C PRO A 21 17.50 8.23 -6.05
N PHE A 22 16.53 8.70 -5.27
CA PHE A 22 16.76 9.48 -4.04
C PHE A 22 15.93 8.90 -2.89
N MET A 23 16.19 7.63 -2.58
CA MET A 23 15.31 6.83 -1.74
C MET A 23 15.20 7.34 -0.29
N GLY A 24 16.23 8.03 0.22
CA GLY A 24 16.26 8.53 1.58
C GLY A 24 15.93 7.42 2.58
N THR A 25 14.94 7.65 3.44
CA THR A 25 14.52 6.64 4.44
C THR A 25 13.58 5.55 3.89
N GLY A 26 13.41 5.43 2.57
CA GLY A 26 12.72 4.31 1.93
C GLY A 26 11.22 4.50 1.70
N THR A 27 10.67 5.71 1.78
CA THR A 27 9.20 5.91 1.71
C THR A 27 8.57 5.43 0.40
N THR A 28 9.27 5.58 -0.73
CA THR A 28 8.78 5.13 -2.04
C THR A 28 8.76 3.61 -2.13
N ALA A 29 9.84 2.95 -1.71
CA ALA A 29 9.91 1.49 -1.65
C ALA A 29 8.85 0.89 -0.71
N ILE A 30 8.63 1.51 0.46
CA ILE A 30 7.60 1.08 1.41
C ILE A 30 6.20 1.18 0.77
N ALA A 31 5.90 2.30 0.09
CA ALA A 31 4.63 2.48 -0.60
C ALA A 31 4.45 1.47 -1.75
N ALA A 32 5.49 1.24 -2.55
CA ALA A 32 5.49 0.25 -3.61
C ALA A 32 5.24 -1.16 -3.05
N LYS A 33 5.98 -1.56 -2.02
CA LYS A 33 5.85 -2.87 -1.37
C LYS A 33 4.45 -3.08 -0.80
N ARG A 34 3.88 -2.08 -0.11
CA ARG A 34 2.51 -2.13 0.43
C ARG A 34 1.46 -2.39 -0.64
N LEU A 35 1.68 -1.85 -1.82
CA LEU A 35 0.81 -1.97 -2.99
C LEU A 35 1.16 -3.19 -3.86
N GLY A 36 2.07 -4.07 -3.43
CA GLY A 36 2.45 -5.24 -4.23
C GLY A 36 3.18 -4.88 -5.54
N ARG A 37 3.91 -3.76 -5.56
CA ARG A 37 4.83 -3.38 -6.63
C ARG A 37 6.26 -3.73 -6.22
N ASN A 38 7.08 -4.01 -7.22
CA ASN A 38 8.52 -4.13 -7.07
C ASN A 38 9.13 -2.72 -7.00
N TYR A 39 10.35 -2.61 -6.48
CA TYR A 39 11.04 -1.33 -6.40
C TYR A 39 12.55 -1.49 -6.60
N ILE A 40 13.15 -0.43 -7.15
CA ILE A 40 14.59 -0.24 -7.23
C ILE A 40 14.85 1.15 -6.69
N GLY A 41 15.85 1.32 -5.83
CA GLY A 41 16.23 2.65 -5.41
C GLY A 41 17.64 2.76 -4.91
N PHE A 42 18.12 4.00 -4.94
CA PHE A 42 19.50 4.36 -4.63
C PHE A 42 19.51 5.38 -3.50
N GLU A 43 20.49 5.28 -2.62
CA GLU A 43 20.75 6.23 -1.55
C GLU A 43 22.25 6.18 -1.22
N LEU A 44 22.87 7.35 -1.06
CA LEU A 44 24.30 7.49 -0.82
C LEU A 44 24.64 7.44 0.68
N ASP A 45 23.75 7.95 1.54
CA ASP A 45 23.96 7.94 2.98
C ASP A 45 23.65 6.55 3.56
N SER A 46 24.70 5.86 4.02
CA SER A 46 24.61 4.54 4.63
C SER A 46 23.68 4.48 5.85
N LYS A 47 23.48 5.60 6.57
CA LYS A 47 22.52 5.67 7.67
C LYS A 47 21.09 5.60 7.17
N TYR A 48 20.79 6.30 6.06
CA TYR A 48 19.46 6.24 5.44
C TYR A 48 19.19 4.88 4.81
N VAL A 49 20.19 4.27 4.18
CA VAL A 49 20.11 2.88 3.69
C VAL A 49 19.75 1.92 4.83
N ALA A 50 20.44 2.00 5.98
CA ALA A 50 20.14 1.14 7.13
C ALA A 50 18.71 1.33 7.65
N ILE A 51 18.24 2.58 7.76
CA ILE A 51 16.86 2.89 8.17
C ILE A 51 15.84 2.36 7.17
N ALA A 52 16.08 2.54 5.87
CA ALA A 52 15.21 2.07 4.81
C ALA A 52 15.09 0.54 4.83
N ASN A 53 16.22 -0.17 4.91
CA ASN A 53 16.26 -1.63 4.98
C ASN A 53 15.52 -2.17 6.20
N TYR A 54 15.75 -1.57 7.37
CA TYR A 54 15.03 -1.96 8.60
C TYR A 54 13.51 -1.80 8.43
N LYS A 55 13.03 -0.67 7.90
CA LYS A 55 11.60 -0.47 7.66
C LYS A 55 11.04 -1.47 6.64
N LEU A 56 11.79 -1.74 5.58
CA LEU A 56 11.38 -2.65 4.50
C LEU A 56 11.33 -4.11 4.95
N GLU A 57 12.14 -4.52 5.92
CA GLU A 57 12.15 -5.89 6.44
C GLU A 57 10.80 -6.27 7.07
N TYR A 58 10.18 -5.35 7.80
CA TYR A 58 8.89 -5.60 8.49
C TYR A 58 7.66 -5.19 7.68
N GLU A 59 7.85 -4.49 6.55
CA GLU A 59 6.73 -4.05 5.73
C GLU A 59 6.15 -5.19 4.88
N GLN A 60 4.84 -5.22 4.70
CA GLN A 60 4.12 -6.28 3.98
C GLN A 60 3.17 -5.69 2.94
N PRO A 61 2.86 -6.43 1.85
CA PRO A 61 1.89 -6.01 0.82
C PRO A 61 0.45 -6.09 1.35
N ASN A 62 0.09 -5.15 2.22
CA ASN A 62 -1.16 -5.17 3.00
C ASN A 62 -2.22 -4.18 2.50
N SER A 63 -1.89 -3.32 1.53
CA SER A 63 -2.78 -2.25 1.05
C SER A 63 -3.76 -2.76 -0.01
N LYS A 64 -4.48 -3.84 0.34
CA LYS A 64 -5.39 -4.56 -0.55
C LYS A 64 -6.75 -4.78 0.13
N LEU A 65 -7.82 -4.68 -0.65
CA LEU A 65 -9.18 -5.06 -0.24
C LEU A 65 -9.70 -6.15 -1.17
N GLY A 66 -9.75 -7.39 -0.67
CA GLY A 66 -10.01 -8.55 -1.52
C GLY A 66 -8.87 -8.70 -2.53
N LYS A 67 -9.17 -8.49 -3.82
CA LYS A 67 -8.15 -8.52 -4.89
C LYS A 67 -7.67 -7.14 -5.36
N TYR A 68 -8.24 -6.05 -4.84
CA TYR A 68 -8.01 -4.69 -5.35
C TYR A 68 -7.02 -3.93 -4.48
N TRP A 69 -6.07 -3.23 -5.08
CA TRP A 69 -5.11 -2.39 -4.37
C TRP A 69 -5.71 -1.03 -4.05
N VAL A 70 -5.60 -0.59 -2.79
CA VAL A 70 -6.19 0.64 -2.29
C VAL A 70 -5.27 1.27 -1.24
N SER A 71 -5.27 2.60 -1.12
CA SER A 71 -4.56 3.28 -0.03
C SER A 71 -5.49 3.50 1.16
N PHE A 72 -5.05 3.08 2.34
CA PHE A 72 -5.77 3.25 3.60
C PHE A 72 -5.16 4.39 4.42
N PHE A 73 -6.00 5.17 5.12
CA PHE A 73 -5.58 6.00 6.25
C PHE A 73 -6.54 5.79 7.41
N LEU A 74 -5.96 5.43 8.55
CA LEU A 74 -6.69 5.02 9.73
C LEU A 74 -7.67 3.88 9.42
N LYS A 75 -8.97 4.16 9.34
CA LYS A 75 -10.03 3.15 9.13
C LYS A 75 -10.78 3.33 7.81
N ASP A 76 -10.27 4.22 6.95
CA ASP A 76 -10.93 4.60 5.71
C ASP A 76 -9.99 4.38 4.51
N ILE A 77 -10.59 4.11 3.36
CA ILE A 77 -9.90 4.11 2.07
C ILE A 77 -9.91 5.53 1.55
N ILE A 78 -8.73 6.03 1.18
CA ILE A 78 -8.55 7.41 0.69
C ILE A 78 -8.32 7.41 -0.82
N THR A 79 -7.63 6.38 -1.32
CA THR A 79 -7.35 6.24 -2.75
C THR A 79 -7.77 4.86 -3.21
N LEU A 80 -8.56 4.85 -4.27
CA LEU A 80 -8.93 3.69 -5.07
C LEU A 80 -8.81 4.10 -6.54
N ARG A 81 -8.69 3.12 -7.44
CA ARG A 81 -8.67 3.37 -8.88
C ARG A 81 -10.07 3.20 -9.44
N ASP A 82 -10.45 4.04 -10.39
CA ASP A 82 -11.79 4.00 -11.01
C ASP A 82 -12.06 2.65 -11.68
N ILE A 83 -11.03 2.05 -12.30
CA ILE A 83 -11.12 0.72 -12.92
C ILE A 83 -11.46 -0.40 -11.94
N ASP A 84 -11.19 -0.21 -10.64
CA ASP A 84 -11.48 -1.19 -9.60
C ASP A 84 -12.86 -0.96 -8.95
N TRP A 85 -13.57 0.11 -9.33
CA TRP A 85 -14.81 0.56 -8.67
C TRP A 85 -15.92 -0.49 -8.69
N GLU A 86 -16.16 -1.14 -9.84
CA GLU A 86 -17.21 -2.16 -9.95
C GLU A 86 -17.04 -3.25 -8.90
N GLY A 87 -15.79 -3.66 -8.68
CA GLY A 87 -15.42 -4.64 -7.67
C GLY A 87 -15.42 -4.13 -6.22
N LEU A 88 -15.14 -2.85 -6.03
CA LEU A 88 -15.04 -2.20 -4.72
C LEU A 88 -16.40 -1.74 -4.18
N SER A 89 -17.33 -1.35 -5.06
CA SER A 89 -18.67 -0.84 -4.73
C SER A 89 -19.43 -1.74 -3.76
N LYS A 90 -19.26 -3.06 -3.88
CA LYS A 90 -19.90 -4.06 -3.00
C LYS A 90 -19.52 -3.93 -1.52
N TYR A 91 -18.38 -3.30 -1.23
CA TYR A 91 -17.92 -3.06 0.14
C TYR A 91 -18.46 -1.75 0.74
N TYR A 92 -19.12 -0.92 -0.06
CA TYR A 92 -19.71 0.34 0.37
C TYR A 92 -21.23 0.23 0.54
N LEU A 93 -21.76 1.05 1.45
CA LEU A 93 -23.17 1.41 1.57
C LEU A 93 -23.37 2.66 0.73
N LEU A 94 -23.97 2.48 -0.44
CA LEU A 94 -24.36 3.58 -1.30
C LEU A 94 -25.81 3.96 -0.97
N PRO A 95 -26.15 5.27 -0.94
CA PRO A 95 -27.52 5.72 -0.89
C PRO A 95 -28.35 5.08 -2.00
N VAL A 96 -29.59 4.70 -1.68
CA VAL A 96 -30.51 4.13 -2.68
C VAL A 96 -31.06 5.22 -3.59
N ASP A 97 -31.22 6.44 -3.04
CA ASP A 97 -31.64 7.62 -3.78
C ASP A 97 -30.43 8.51 -4.10
N ASN A 98 -30.32 8.94 -5.36
CA ASN A 98 -29.24 9.82 -5.81
C ASN A 98 -29.31 11.21 -5.15
N ARG A 99 -30.48 11.66 -4.71
CA ARG A 99 -30.66 12.95 -4.01
C ARG A 99 -29.97 12.97 -2.65
N ASP A 100 -29.72 11.80 -2.08
CA ASP A 100 -29.10 11.66 -0.78
C ASP A 100 -27.57 11.64 -0.85
N ILE A 101 -26.96 11.62 -2.05
CA ILE A 101 -25.50 11.53 -2.22
C ILE A 101 -24.77 12.70 -1.54
N ASP A 102 -25.35 13.89 -1.56
CA ASP A 102 -24.75 15.09 -0.97
C ASP A 102 -24.89 15.14 0.56
N TYR A 103 -25.79 14.33 1.13
CA TYR A 103 -26.14 14.37 2.55
C TYR A 103 -25.69 13.11 3.31
N LEU A 104 -25.65 11.97 2.63
CA LEU A 104 -25.25 10.70 3.19
C LEU A 104 -23.78 10.42 2.87
N LYS A 105 -23.00 10.23 3.92
CA LYS A 105 -21.62 9.79 3.78
C LYS A 105 -21.61 8.36 3.24
N ILE A 106 -20.84 8.14 2.17
CA ILE A 106 -20.54 6.80 1.69
C ILE A 106 -19.76 6.06 2.78
N GLU A 107 -20.39 5.08 3.40
CA GLU A 107 -19.80 4.30 4.48
C GLU A 107 -19.43 2.89 4.02
N PHE A 108 -18.46 2.27 4.70
CA PHE A 108 -18.06 0.91 4.41
C PHE A 108 -18.98 -0.09 5.14
N LYS A 109 -19.56 -1.06 4.43
CA LYS A 109 -20.53 -2.05 4.96
C LYS A 109 -20.03 -2.79 6.20
N ASN A 110 -18.72 -3.04 6.31
CA ASN A 110 -18.16 -3.78 7.43
C ASN A 110 -16.73 -3.33 7.76
N LYS A 111 -16.62 -2.34 8.65
CA LYS A 111 -15.33 -1.84 9.16
C LYS A 111 -14.48 -2.94 9.81
N ARG A 112 -15.06 -4.05 10.31
CA ARG A 112 -14.28 -5.19 10.85
C ARG A 112 -13.43 -5.89 9.80
N LYS A 113 -13.85 -5.89 8.52
CA LYS A 113 -13.10 -6.52 7.43
C LYS A 113 -11.85 -5.72 7.06
N ILE A 114 -11.93 -4.40 7.11
CA ILE A 114 -10.78 -3.48 7.03
C ILE A 114 -9.86 -3.70 8.25
N LEU A 115 -10.46 -3.79 9.45
CA LEU A 115 -9.70 -4.02 10.67
C LEU A 115 -8.96 -5.36 10.67
N LYS A 116 -9.47 -6.43 10.03
CA LYS A 116 -8.72 -7.70 9.90
C LYS A 116 -7.43 -7.52 9.09
N ASN A 117 -7.46 -6.74 8.00
CA ASN A 117 -6.25 -6.40 7.25
C ASN A 117 -5.29 -5.56 8.11
N PHE A 118 -5.81 -4.69 8.98
CA PHE A 118 -5.02 -3.96 9.98
C PHE A 118 -4.50 -4.84 11.14
N SER A 119 -5.26 -5.84 11.58
CA SER A 119 -4.93 -6.70 12.74
C SER A 119 -3.89 -7.75 12.39
N PHE A 120 -3.89 -8.23 11.14
CA PHE A 120 -2.85 -9.11 10.61
C PHE A 120 -1.47 -8.43 10.66
N VAL A 121 -1.41 -7.13 10.39
CA VAL A 121 -0.20 -6.29 10.51
C VAL A 121 0.32 -6.19 11.94
N ILE A 122 -0.52 -6.41 12.96
CA ILE A 122 -0.12 -6.33 14.38
C ILE A 122 0.19 -7.71 14.97
N ASN A 123 -0.42 -8.80 14.46
CA ASN A 123 -0.40 -10.12 15.11
C ASN A 123 0.57 -11.17 14.52
N GLU A 124 1.22 -10.93 13.37
CA GLU A 124 2.19 -11.88 12.78
C GLU A 124 3.67 -11.47 12.92
N SER A 125 4.03 -10.70 13.94
CA SER A 125 5.44 -10.40 14.30
C SER A 125 6.28 -11.63 14.71
N VAL A 126 5.79 -12.87 14.53
CA VAL A 126 6.57 -14.10 14.74
C VAL A 126 6.16 -15.17 13.72
N LYS A 127 6.74 -15.12 12.51
CA LYS A 127 7.36 -16.28 11.84
C LYS A 127 7.95 -15.89 10.49
N THR A 128 9.27 -16.06 10.41
CA THR A 128 10.15 -15.90 9.26
C THR A 128 9.71 -16.72 8.05
N LYS A 129 9.70 -16.08 6.87
CA LYS A 129 9.95 -16.77 5.60
C LYS A 129 10.91 -15.94 4.75
N LYS A 130 12.01 -16.58 4.41
CA LYS A 130 13.20 -16.02 3.77
C LYS A 130 13.02 -16.15 2.26
N ASP A 131 12.22 -15.28 1.65
CA ASP A 131 12.12 -15.24 0.18
C ASP A 131 13.19 -14.29 -0.35
N SER A 132 14.12 -14.89 -1.07
CA SER A 132 15.37 -14.32 -1.55
C SER A 132 15.11 -13.55 -2.83
N ILE A 133 15.28 -12.23 -2.78
CA ILE A 133 15.57 -11.42 -3.96
C ILE A 133 16.93 -10.79 -3.69
N GLN A 134 17.94 -11.25 -4.43
CA GLN A 134 19.29 -10.70 -4.39
C GLN A 134 19.25 -9.26 -4.90
N PHE A 135 19.72 -8.32 -4.07
CA PHE A 135 20.12 -7.00 -4.52
C PHE A 135 21.61 -7.08 -4.89
N GLU A 136 21.93 -6.84 -6.15
CA GLU A 136 23.31 -6.56 -6.57
C GLU A 136 23.65 -5.13 -6.12
N PHE A 137 24.57 -5.02 -5.18
CA PHE A 137 25.25 -3.77 -4.87
C PHE A 137 26.26 -3.52 -6.00
N CYS A 138 26.09 -2.42 -6.73
CA CYS A 138 27.17 -1.88 -7.55
C CYS A 138 28.04 -1.02 -6.62
N ASP A 139 29.12 -1.61 -6.11
CA ASP A 139 30.19 -0.84 -5.48
C ASP A 139 30.85 -0.01 -6.58
N CYS A 140 30.66 1.32 -6.54
CA CYS A 140 31.45 2.26 -7.33
C CYS A 140 32.80 2.54 -6.66
#